data_AF-A0A1V5HQP6-F1
#
_entry.id   AF-A0A1V5HQP6-F1
#
_cell.length_a   1.000
_cell.length_b   1.000
_cell.length_c   1.000
_cell.angle_alpha   90.00
_cell.angle_beta   90.00
_cell.angle_gamma   90.00
#
_symmetry.space_group_name_H-M   'P 1'
#
loop_
_entity.id
_entity.type
_entity.pdbx_description
1 polymer ?
#
loop_
_entity_poly.entity_id
_entity_poly.type
_entity_poly.pdbx_seq_one_letter_code
_entity_poly.pdbx_strand_id
1 'polypeptide(L)'
;MEQPALDVLAGRAGIVAGRQEVEIDRATGADRTGASLLGQVEPFAPVLEVLRGAGIDAALTDRVGEAVWTKFIMLAPFAGVTSLFDRDFGGVLSQKDSRAMLEGMMREVLALSRAKGVELPPDIVSESIAKGEAFPPDTKSSMQLDCERGKRTEIESLLGYVVREGERSGSDVHLTRGVYDALKMRTERPCDEAGRR
;
A
#
# COMPACT_ATOMS: atom_id res chain seq x y z
N MET A 1 -14.62 7.54 -32.62
CA MET A 1 -13.30 6.89 -32.60
C MET A 1 -13.13 6.34 -31.18
N GLU A 2 -13.55 5.09 -30.96
CA GLU A 2 -13.35 4.40 -29.68
C GLU A 2 -11.84 4.26 -29.44
N GLN A 3 -11.37 4.72 -28.28
CA GLN A 3 -10.05 4.33 -27.79
C GLN A 3 -10.11 2.84 -27.43
N PRO A 4 -9.17 2.00 -27.90
CA PRO A 4 -9.11 0.62 -27.45
C PRO A 4 -8.92 0.62 -25.93
N ALA A 5 -9.68 -0.23 -25.23
CA ALA A 5 -9.48 -0.48 -23.81
C ALA A 5 -8.04 -0.98 -23.62
N LEU A 6 -7.18 -0.15 -23.03
CA LEU A 6 -5.84 -0.55 -22.63
C LEU A 6 -5.97 -1.63 -21.55
N ASP A 7 -5.41 -2.81 -21.81
CA ASP A 7 -5.23 -3.82 -20.77
C ASP A 7 -4.25 -3.29 -19.73
N VAL A 8 -4.74 -3.03 -18.52
CA VAL A 8 -3.93 -2.52 -17.41
C VAL A 8 -3.32 -3.71 -16.69
N LEU A 9 -1.99 -3.77 -16.61
CA LEU A 9 -1.29 -4.66 -15.70
C LEU A 9 -1.31 -4.08 -14.28
N ALA A 10 -1.87 -4.83 -13.33
CA ALA A 10 -1.64 -4.63 -11.91
C ALA A 10 -0.65 -5.68 -11.41
N GLY A 11 0.20 -5.31 -10.47
CA GLY A 11 1.19 -6.24 -9.94
C GLY A 11 1.86 -5.76 -8.68
N ARG A 12 2.46 -6.71 -7.96
CA ARG A 12 3.33 -6.43 -6.82
C ARG A 12 4.75 -6.73 -7.21
N ALA A 13 5.64 -5.78 -6.96
CA ALA A 13 7.07 -6.05 -6.85
C ALA A 13 7.47 -6.07 -5.37
N GLY A 14 8.18 -7.10 -4.95
CA GLY A 14 8.75 -7.23 -3.61
C GLY A 14 10.08 -7.97 -3.63
N ILE A 15 10.84 -7.86 -2.55
CA ILE A 15 12.00 -8.72 -2.32
C ILE A 15 11.62 -9.73 -1.24
N VAL A 16 11.61 -11.02 -1.58
CA VAL A 16 11.48 -12.12 -0.62
C VAL A 16 12.77 -12.92 -0.67
N ALA A 17 13.43 -13.11 0.48
CA ALA A 17 14.70 -13.82 0.58
C ALA A 17 15.78 -13.38 -0.44
N GLY A 18 15.84 -12.07 -0.76
CA GLY A 18 16.82 -11.51 -1.69
C GLY A 18 16.48 -11.67 -3.19
N ARG A 19 15.29 -12.17 -3.53
CA ARG A 19 14.81 -12.29 -4.93
C ARG A 19 13.69 -11.30 -5.21
N GLN A 20 13.73 -10.66 -6.38
CA GLN A 20 12.61 -9.86 -6.86
C GLN A 20 11.49 -10.79 -7.29
N GLU A 21 10.37 -10.74 -6.58
CA GLU A 21 9.13 -11.41 -6.95
C GLU A 21 8.19 -10.40 -7.61
N VAL A 22 7.71 -10.75 -8.81
CA VAL A 22 6.70 -9.98 -9.55
C VAL A 22 5.49 -10.86 -9.84
N GLU A 23 4.34 -10.46 -9.29
CA GLU A 23 3.03 -11.04 -9.61
C GLU A 23 2.29 -10.10 -10.57
N ILE A 24 1.71 -10.65 -11.63
CA ILE A 24 1.02 -9.91 -12.70
C ILE A 24 -0.44 -10.37 -12.82
N ASP A 25 -1.36 -9.41 -12.94
CA ASP A 25 -2.78 -9.62 -13.26
C ASP A 25 -3.38 -8.49 -14.12
N ARG A 26 -4.59 -8.71 -14.65
CA ARG A 26 -5.43 -7.73 -15.35
C ARG A 26 -6.20 -6.86 -14.37
N ALA A 27 -6.11 -5.54 -14.51
CA ALA A 27 -7.13 -4.62 -14.03
C ALA A 27 -8.08 -4.27 -15.19
N THR A 28 -9.36 -4.64 -15.10
CA THR A 28 -10.36 -4.15 -16.07
C THR A 28 -10.63 -2.67 -15.82
N GLY A 29 -10.62 -1.86 -16.89
CA GLY A 29 -10.61 -0.38 -16.88
C GLY A 29 -11.73 0.37 -16.17
N ALA A 30 -12.60 -0.29 -15.40
CA ALA A 30 -13.57 0.35 -14.51
C ALA A 30 -13.14 0.31 -13.02
N ASP A 31 -12.22 -0.56 -12.64
CA ASP A 31 -11.89 -0.81 -11.24
C ASP A 31 -10.41 -0.58 -10.92
N ARG A 32 -10.05 0.70 -10.71
CA ARG A 32 -8.74 1.10 -10.15
C ARG A 32 -8.62 0.84 -8.64
N THR A 33 -9.57 0.10 -8.06
CA THR A 33 -9.73 -0.10 -6.63
C THR A 33 -9.44 -1.55 -6.22
N GLY A 34 -9.06 -2.42 -7.16
CA GLY A 34 -8.63 -3.79 -6.84
C GLY A 34 -9.70 -4.67 -6.22
N ALA A 35 -10.99 -4.36 -6.43
CA ALA A 35 -12.12 -5.11 -5.90
C ALA A 35 -12.60 -6.24 -6.83
N SER A 36 -12.11 -6.30 -8.06
CA SER A 36 -12.28 -7.44 -8.96
C SER A 36 -10.99 -7.70 -9.74
N LEU A 37 -10.04 -8.37 -9.08
CA LEU A 37 -8.78 -8.85 -9.65
C LEU A 37 -8.86 -10.38 -9.84
N LEU A 38 -9.95 -10.85 -10.44
CA LEU A 38 -10.11 -12.23 -10.92
C LEU A 38 -10.16 -12.14 -12.44
N GLY A 39 -9.06 -12.48 -13.10
CA GLY A 39 -8.90 -12.35 -14.55
C GLY A 39 -8.26 -13.60 -15.18
N GLN A 40 -8.48 -13.78 -16.48
CA GLN A 40 -7.69 -14.71 -17.29
C GLN A 40 -6.27 -14.16 -17.40
N VAL A 41 -5.30 -14.89 -16.85
CA VAL A 41 -3.88 -14.49 -16.79
C VAL A 41 -3.11 -14.88 -18.04
N GLU A 42 -3.67 -15.78 -18.87
CA GLU A 42 -3.08 -16.32 -20.10
C GLU A 42 -2.59 -15.24 -21.09
N PRO A 43 -3.29 -14.10 -21.29
CA PRO A 43 -2.80 -13.02 -22.15
C PRO A 43 -1.47 -12.39 -21.71
N PHE A 44 -1.06 -12.54 -20.45
CA PHE A 44 0.19 -11.99 -19.92
C PHE A 44 1.37 -12.96 -19.96
N ALA A 45 1.19 -14.17 -20.52
CA ALA A 45 2.29 -15.11 -20.71
C ALA A 45 3.51 -14.49 -21.41
N PRO A 46 3.38 -13.62 -22.44
CA PRO A 46 4.56 -12.96 -23.04
C PRO A 46 5.32 -12.06 -22.07
N VAL A 47 4.64 -11.39 -21.14
CA VAL A 47 5.28 -10.54 -20.13
C VAL A 47 6.03 -11.40 -19.11
N LEU A 48 5.41 -12.50 -18.68
CA LEU A 48 6.04 -13.47 -17.79
C LEU A 48 7.35 -14.00 -18.37
N GLU A 49 7.36 -14.36 -19.65
CA GLU A 49 8.56 -14.87 -20.34
C GLU A 49 9.66 -13.80 -20.43
N VAL A 50 9.33 -12.54 -20.67
CA VAL A 50 10.30 -11.43 -20.66
C VAL A 50 10.93 -11.26 -19.26
N LEU A 51 10.11 -11.29 -18.20
CA LEU A 51 10.61 -11.16 -16.83
C LEU A 51 11.50 -12.33 -16.44
N ARG A 52 11.07 -13.56 -16.73
CA ARG A 52 11.87 -14.77 -16.46
C ARG A 52 13.15 -14.80 -17.29
N GLY A 53 13.08 -14.38 -18.56
CA GLY A 53 14.25 -14.22 -19.43
C GLY A 53 15.26 -13.20 -18.91
N ALA A 54 14.81 -12.21 -18.14
CA ALA A 54 15.67 -11.25 -17.43
C ALA A 54 16.18 -11.77 -16.07
N GLY A 55 15.87 -13.01 -15.68
CA GLY A 55 16.26 -13.60 -14.40
C GLY A 55 15.41 -13.15 -13.21
N ILE A 56 14.24 -12.55 -13.45
CA ILE A 56 13.28 -12.16 -12.42
C ILE A 56 12.40 -13.36 -12.10
N ASP A 57 12.24 -13.67 -10.81
CA ASP A 57 11.32 -14.69 -10.35
C ASP A 57 9.89 -14.15 -10.45
N ALA A 58 9.15 -14.60 -11.46
CA ALA A 58 7.83 -14.09 -11.75
C ALA A 58 6.84 -15.22 -11.92
N ALA A 59 5.60 -14.96 -11.50
CA ALA A 59 4.47 -15.86 -11.62
C ALA A 59 3.21 -15.08 -12.04
N LEU A 60 2.37 -15.74 -12.83
CA LEU A 60 1.02 -15.27 -13.10
C LEU A 60 0.10 -15.75 -11.97
N THR A 61 -0.77 -14.86 -11.50
CA THR A 61 -1.74 -15.18 -10.45
C THR A 61 -3.05 -14.47 -10.73
N ASP A 62 -4.14 -15.19 -10.58
CA ASP A 62 -5.51 -14.68 -10.59
C ASP A 62 -5.93 -14.15 -9.22
N ARG A 63 -5.00 -14.11 -8.25
CA ARG A 63 -5.23 -13.66 -6.86
C ARG A 63 -4.30 -12.52 -6.46
N VAL A 64 -3.92 -11.66 -7.39
CA VAL A 64 -3.01 -10.53 -7.08
C VAL A 64 -3.58 -9.60 -6.01
N GLY A 65 -4.92 -9.55 -5.88
CA GLY A 65 -5.60 -8.78 -4.85
C GLY A 65 -5.10 -9.13 -3.45
N GLU A 66 -5.00 -10.43 -3.12
CA GLU A 66 -4.51 -10.89 -1.83
C GLU A 66 -3.08 -10.40 -1.58
N ALA A 67 -2.19 -10.53 -2.58
CA ALA A 67 -0.80 -10.12 -2.47
C ALA A 67 -0.62 -8.60 -2.35
N VAL A 68 -1.44 -7.82 -3.07
CA VAL A 68 -1.48 -6.35 -3.00
C VAL A 68 -1.97 -5.91 -1.63
N TRP A 69 -3.10 -6.42 -1.16
CA TRP A 69 -3.68 -6.04 0.14
C TRP A 69 -2.80 -6.47 1.32
N THR A 70 -2.17 -7.64 1.24
CA THR A 70 -1.16 -8.12 2.20
C THR A 70 0.04 -7.18 2.32
N LYS A 71 0.46 -6.54 1.22
CA LYS A 71 1.52 -5.51 1.27
C LYS A 71 0.96 -4.18 1.77
N PHE A 72 -0.22 -3.81 1.30
CA PHE A 72 -0.84 -2.51 1.54
C PHE A 72 -1.17 -2.28 3.02
N ILE A 73 -1.66 -3.31 3.71
CA ILE A 73 -1.96 -3.28 5.15
C ILE A 73 -0.74 -2.92 6.00
N MET A 74 0.46 -3.29 5.57
CA MET A 74 1.70 -2.85 6.22
C MET A 74 2.10 -1.45 5.76
N LEU A 75 2.14 -1.25 4.43
CA LEU A 75 2.80 -0.11 3.81
C LEU A 75 2.08 1.22 4.10
N ALA A 76 0.75 1.28 3.94
CA ALA A 76 0.02 2.53 4.11
C ALA A 76 -0.01 3.03 5.58
N PRO A 77 -0.29 2.17 6.59
CA PRO A 77 -0.22 2.56 7.99
C PRO A 77 1.18 2.98 8.44
N PHE A 78 2.22 2.22 8.09
CA PHE A 78 3.60 2.62 8.45
C PHE A 78 3.98 3.95 7.81
N ALA A 79 3.71 4.15 6.52
CA ALA A 79 3.96 5.42 5.86
C ALA A 79 3.29 6.58 6.60
N GLY A 80 1.99 6.46 6.90
CA GLY A 80 1.25 7.51 7.61
C GLY A 80 1.81 7.81 9.00
N VAL A 81 2.00 6.79 9.83
CA VAL A 81 2.40 6.96 11.24
C VAL A 81 3.84 7.44 11.38
N THR A 82 4.79 6.89 10.59
CA THR A 82 6.19 7.35 10.63
C THR A 82 6.31 8.79 10.16
N SER A 83 5.58 9.17 9.10
CA SER A 83 5.58 10.55 8.60
C SER A 83 4.90 11.50 9.58
N LEU A 84 3.79 11.09 10.21
CA LEU A 84 3.07 11.92 11.16
C LEU A 84 3.91 12.21 12.41
N PHE A 85 4.56 11.20 12.97
CA PHE A 85 5.34 11.41 14.20
C PHE A 85 6.79 11.80 13.95
N ASP A 86 7.26 11.76 12.71
CA ASP A 86 8.67 11.96 12.34
C ASP A 86 9.57 10.99 13.11
N ARG A 87 9.17 9.71 13.11
CA ARG A 87 9.84 8.60 13.83
C ARG A 87 10.04 7.42 12.89
N ASP A 88 11.17 6.74 13.07
CA ASP A 88 11.44 5.44 12.46
C ASP A 88 10.53 4.33 13.02
N PHE A 89 10.66 3.13 12.49
CA PHE A 89 9.88 1.96 12.89
C PHE A 89 10.01 1.68 14.39
N GLY A 90 11.24 1.71 14.93
CA GLY A 90 11.49 1.49 16.35
C GLY A 90 10.83 2.54 17.23
N GLY A 91 10.88 3.81 16.84
CA GLY A 91 10.21 4.91 17.53
C GLY A 91 8.69 4.76 17.53
N VAL A 92 8.09 4.36 16.40
CA VAL A 92 6.64 4.11 16.32
C VAL A 92 6.21 2.89 17.14
N LEU A 93 6.95 1.79 17.06
CA LEU A 93 6.59 0.51 17.67
C LEU A 93 6.85 0.46 19.18
N SER A 94 7.80 1.25 19.68
CA SER A 94 8.15 1.32 21.11
C SER A 94 7.21 2.20 21.94
N GLN A 95 6.49 3.14 21.31
CA GLN A 95 5.55 4.02 22.01
C GLN A 95 4.13 3.48 21.90
N LYS A 96 3.46 3.35 23.04
CA LYS A 96 2.12 2.75 23.16
C LYS A 96 1.10 3.40 22.22
N ASP A 97 1.07 4.73 22.19
CA ASP A 97 0.02 5.47 21.48
C ASP A 97 0.22 5.44 19.96
N SER A 98 1.47 5.57 19.47
CA SER A 98 1.75 5.44 18.04
C SER A 98 1.59 4.00 17.55
N ARG A 99 1.94 3.00 18.37
CA ARG A 99 1.66 1.59 18.05
C ARG A 99 0.16 1.33 17.96
N ALA A 100 -0.64 1.85 18.90
CA ALA A 100 -2.09 1.71 18.87
C ALA A 100 -2.70 2.37 17.63
N MET A 101 -2.21 3.55 17.23
CA MET A 101 -2.63 4.22 16.00
C MET A 101 -2.28 3.39 14.75
N LEU A 102 -1.05 2.86 14.68
CA LEU A 102 -0.60 1.99 13.60
C LEU A 102 -1.49 0.75 13.46
N GLU A 103 -1.71 0.03 14.57
CA GLU A 103 -2.58 -1.15 14.57
C GLU A 103 -4.03 -0.80 14.23
N GLY A 104 -4.53 0.34 14.69
CA GLY A 104 -5.88 0.83 14.36
C GLY A 104 -6.04 1.06 12.87
N MET A 105 -5.08 1.76 12.24
CA MET A 105 -5.07 1.96 10.79
C MET A 105 -4.93 0.65 10.02
N MET A 106 -4.15 -0.33 10.50
CA MET A 106 -4.08 -1.66 9.90
C MET A 106 -5.45 -2.37 9.93
N ARG A 107 -6.22 -2.23 11.02
CA ARG A 107 -7.58 -2.78 11.13
C ARG A 107 -8.55 -2.09 10.18
N GLU A 108 -8.44 -0.78 9.98
CA GLU A 108 -9.23 -0.04 8.97
C GLU A 108 -8.94 -0.57 7.56
N VAL A 109 -7.67 -0.78 7.22
CA VAL A 109 -7.27 -1.35 5.92
C VAL A 109 -7.77 -2.78 5.75
N LEU A 110 -7.75 -3.60 6.81
CA LEU A 110 -8.33 -4.96 6.78
C LEU A 110 -9.85 -4.94 6.58
N ALA A 111 -10.57 -4.04 7.25
CA ALA A 111 -12.01 -3.89 7.04
C ALA A 111 -12.31 -3.46 5.59
N LEU A 112 -11.50 -2.54 5.06
CA LEU A 112 -11.61 -2.08 3.69
C LEU A 112 -11.32 -3.19 2.67
N SER A 113 -10.34 -4.06 2.91
CA SER A 113 -10.06 -5.19 2.00
C SER A 113 -11.28 -6.11 1.87
N ARG A 114 -11.93 -6.42 3.01
CA ARG A 114 -13.15 -7.24 3.05
C ARG A 114 -14.32 -6.59 2.33
N ALA A 115 -14.51 -5.27 2.51
CA ALA A 115 -15.52 -4.51 1.77
C ALA A 115 -15.31 -4.56 0.24
N LYS A 116 -14.11 -4.93 -0.19
CA LYS A 116 -13.70 -5.05 -1.59
C LYS A 116 -13.56 -6.50 -2.05
N GLY A 117 -14.07 -7.45 -1.27
CA GLY A 117 -14.08 -8.87 -1.61
C GLY A 117 -12.74 -9.58 -1.47
N VAL A 118 -11.75 -8.96 -0.80
CA VAL A 118 -10.44 -9.55 -0.54
C VAL A 118 -10.34 -9.97 0.92
N GLU A 119 -10.42 -11.28 1.14
CA GLU A 119 -10.22 -11.90 2.44
C GLU A 119 -8.72 -12.04 2.74
N LEU A 120 -8.29 -11.44 3.85
CA LEU A 120 -6.95 -11.61 4.39
C LEU A 120 -7.00 -12.48 5.66
N PRO A 121 -5.90 -13.16 6.04
CA PRO A 121 -5.83 -13.91 7.27
C PRO A 121 -6.22 -13.08 8.50
N PRO A 122 -6.90 -13.65 9.51
CA PRO A 122 -7.38 -12.90 10.67
C PRO A 122 -6.25 -12.32 11.54
N ASP A 123 -5.07 -12.92 11.48
CA ASP A 123 -3.83 -12.56 12.18
C ASP A 123 -2.93 -11.61 11.39
N ILE A 124 -3.32 -11.19 10.20
CA ILE A 124 -2.49 -10.36 9.30
C ILE A 124 -2.01 -9.05 9.95
N VAL A 125 -2.79 -8.47 10.88
CA VAL A 125 -2.40 -7.27 11.62
C VAL A 125 -1.23 -7.59 12.55
N SER A 126 -1.33 -8.65 13.35
CA SER A 126 -0.24 -9.08 14.23
C SER A 126 1.00 -9.51 13.45
N GLU A 127 0.83 -10.19 12.32
CA GLU A 127 1.95 -10.55 11.44
C GLU A 127 2.62 -9.32 10.84
N SER A 128 1.84 -8.32 10.42
CA SER A 128 2.37 -7.06 9.88
C SER A 128 3.17 -6.27 10.92
N ILE A 129 2.72 -6.27 12.18
CA ILE A 129 3.45 -5.67 13.29
C ILE A 129 4.75 -6.43 13.56
N ALA A 130 4.69 -7.76 13.70
CA ALA A 130 5.87 -8.59 13.94
C ALA A 130 6.90 -8.45 12.82
N LYS A 131 6.43 -8.34 11.57
CA LYS A 131 7.30 -8.06 10.43
C LYS A 131 7.94 -6.69 10.52
N GLY A 132 7.22 -5.67 10.98
CA GLY A 132 7.76 -4.34 11.27
C GLY A 132 8.84 -4.37 12.36
N GLU A 133 8.62 -5.15 13.43
CA GLU A 133 9.57 -5.35 14.54
C GLU A 133 10.85 -6.06 14.09
N ALA A 134 10.81 -6.83 13.00
CA ALA A 134 11.97 -7.52 12.45
C ALA A 134 12.90 -6.63 11.59
N PHE A 135 12.47 -5.42 11.21
CA PHE A 135 13.35 -4.46 10.54
C PHE A 135 14.34 -3.83 11.53
N PRO A 136 15.52 -3.36 11.07
CA PRO A 136 16.38 -2.50 11.88
C PRO A 136 15.56 -1.34 12.49
N PRO A 137 15.68 -1.04 13.79
CA PRO A 137 14.82 -0.06 14.45
C PRO A 137 14.84 1.34 13.83
N ASP A 138 15.98 1.74 13.25
CA ASP A 138 16.20 3.01 12.55
C ASP A 138 15.61 3.05 11.13
N THR A 139 14.90 2.01 10.71
CA THR A 139 14.22 1.96 9.40
C THR A 139 13.16 3.04 9.30
N LYS A 140 13.28 3.89 8.27
CA LYS A 140 12.29 4.89 7.89
C LYS A 140 11.46 4.42 6.70
N SER A 141 10.20 4.84 6.62
CA SER A 141 9.41 4.61 5.41
C SER A 141 9.89 5.53 4.26
N SER A 142 9.66 5.11 3.01
CA SER A 142 9.94 5.94 1.84
C SER A 142 9.21 7.29 1.91
N MET A 143 7.93 7.26 2.29
CA MET A 143 7.11 8.47 2.42
C MET A 143 7.66 9.42 3.49
N GLN A 144 8.17 8.90 4.62
CA GLN A 144 8.84 9.72 5.63
C GLN A 144 10.09 10.39 5.05
N LEU A 145 10.95 9.62 4.37
CA LEU A 145 12.15 10.15 3.73
C LEU A 145 11.82 11.22 2.68
N ASP A 146 10.74 11.05 1.93
CA ASP A 146 10.29 12.04 0.95
C ASP A 146 9.75 13.31 1.62
N CYS A 147 9.01 13.20 2.73
CA CYS A 147 8.61 14.35 3.54
C CYS A 147 9.83 15.10 4.10
N GLU A 148 10.83 14.39 4.65
CA GLU A 148 12.08 14.97 5.18
C GLU A 148 12.87 15.72 4.11
N ARG A 149 12.75 15.29 2.84
CA ARG A 149 13.43 15.87 1.69
C ARG A 149 12.59 16.93 0.94
N GLY A 150 11.37 17.23 1.40
CA GLY A 150 10.46 18.16 0.71
C GLY A 150 10.05 17.69 -0.69
N LYS A 151 10.00 16.38 -0.92
CA LYS A 151 9.64 15.79 -2.21
C LYS A 151 8.14 15.58 -2.33
N ARG A 152 7.70 15.31 -3.56
CA ARG A 152 6.38 14.72 -3.81
C ARG A 152 6.28 13.40 -3.05
N THR A 153 5.15 13.15 -2.40
CA THR A 153 4.96 11.92 -1.60
C THR A 153 3.87 11.05 -2.17
N GLU A 154 3.79 9.81 -1.71
CA GLU A 154 2.74 8.85 -2.07
C GLU A 154 1.46 9.02 -1.21
N ILE A 155 1.32 10.12 -0.47
CA ILE A 155 0.21 10.34 0.47
C ILE A 155 -1.17 10.14 -0.16
N GLU A 156 -1.36 10.57 -1.40
CA GLU A 156 -2.61 10.42 -2.15
C GLU A 156 -2.89 8.97 -2.56
N SER A 157 -1.83 8.23 -2.90
CA SER A 157 -1.92 6.83 -3.35
C SER A 157 -2.06 5.86 -2.18
N LEU A 158 -1.61 6.24 -0.98
CA LEU A 158 -1.67 5.42 0.22
C LEU A 158 -2.84 5.81 1.11
N LEU A 159 -2.73 6.91 1.84
CA LEU A 159 -3.75 7.33 2.81
C LEU A 159 -4.98 7.93 2.12
N GLY A 160 -4.78 8.70 1.05
CA GLY A 160 -5.87 9.25 0.25
C GLY A 160 -6.71 8.16 -0.41
N TYR A 161 -6.08 7.05 -0.80
CA TYR A 161 -6.79 5.88 -1.33
C TYR A 161 -7.70 5.26 -0.28
N VAL A 162 -7.16 4.93 0.91
CA VAL A 162 -7.96 4.36 2.02
C VAL A 162 -9.17 5.21 2.33
N VAL A 163 -9.00 6.53 2.33
CA VAL A 163 -10.10 7.45 2.63
C VAL A 163 -11.16 7.44 1.55
N ARG A 164 -10.77 7.64 0.29
CA ARG A 164 -11.74 7.67 -0.82
C ARG A 164 -12.51 6.37 -0.91
N GLU A 165 -11.85 5.24 -0.65
CA GLU A 165 -12.49 3.92 -0.66
C GLU A 165 -13.34 3.67 0.60
N GLY A 166 -12.94 4.18 1.76
CA GLY A 166 -13.75 4.18 2.98
C GLY A 166 -15.07 4.93 2.77
N GLU A 167 -15.01 6.13 2.19
CA GLU A 167 -16.19 6.92 1.82
C GLU A 167 -17.10 6.19 0.82
N ARG A 168 -16.52 5.57 -0.21
CA ARG A 168 -17.29 4.82 -1.23
C ARG A 168 -17.98 3.57 -0.68
N SER A 169 -17.33 2.86 0.24
CA SER A 169 -17.82 1.61 0.81
C SER A 169 -18.65 1.81 2.09
N GLY A 170 -18.62 3.00 2.68
CA GLY A 170 -19.18 3.27 4.00
C GLY A 170 -18.36 2.67 5.15
N SER A 171 -17.10 2.29 4.89
CA SER A 171 -16.19 1.78 5.93
C SER A 171 -15.66 2.92 6.81
N ASP A 172 -15.67 2.73 8.11
CA ASP A 172 -15.07 3.68 9.05
C ASP A 172 -13.53 3.63 8.95
N VAL A 173 -12.94 4.75 8.54
CA VAL A 173 -11.49 4.94 8.34
C VAL A 173 -10.99 6.21 9.03
N HIS A 174 -11.61 6.57 10.17
CA HIS A 174 -11.37 7.83 10.87
C HIS A 174 -9.92 8.05 11.32
N LEU A 175 -9.17 7.02 11.70
CA LEU A 175 -7.76 7.14 12.06
C LEU A 175 -6.95 7.53 10.83
N THR A 176 -7.12 6.77 9.73
CA THR A 176 -6.43 7.08 8.47
C THR A 176 -6.82 8.46 7.94
N ARG A 177 -8.08 8.86 8.08
CA ARG A 177 -8.56 10.22 7.76
C ARG A 177 -7.80 11.28 8.54
N GLY A 178 -7.73 11.13 9.87
CA GLY A 178 -7.05 12.09 10.75
C GLY A 178 -5.57 12.22 10.40
N VAL A 179 -4.88 11.10 10.15
CA VAL A 179 -3.47 11.11 9.74
C VAL A 179 -3.29 11.79 8.38
N TYR A 180 -4.14 11.48 7.39
CA TYR A 180 -4.10 12.12 6.09
C TYR A 180 -4.28 13.64 6.20
N ASP A 181 -5.29 14.11 6.93
CA ASP A 181 -5.58 15.53 7.05
C ASP A 181 -4.46 16.27 7.76
N ALA A 182 -3.94 15.71 8.86
CA ALA A 182 -2.81 16.28 9.58
C ALA A 182 -1.57 16.43 8.68
N LEU A 183 -1.28 15.43 7.84
CA LEU A 183 -0.15 15.48 6.93
C LEU A 183 -0.37 16.44 5.75
N LYS A 184 -1.59 16.56 5.21
CA LYS A 184 -1.92 17.52 4.14
C LYS A 184 -1.89 18.97 4.61
N MET A 185 -2.26 19.21 5.87
CA MET A 185 -2.28 20.54 6.49
C MET A 185 -0.94 20.95 7.11
N ARG A 186 0.04 20.04 7.18
CA ARG A 186 1.35 20.31 7.78
C ARG A 186 2.07 21.42 7.01
N THR A 187 2.35 22.53 7.71
CA THR A 187 3.08 23.69 7.19
C THR A 187 4.58 23.60 7.41
N GLU A 188 5.02 22.97 8.49
CA GLU A 188 6.43 22.73 8.80
C GLU A 188 6.86 21.37 8.22
N ARG A 189 7.77 21.37 7.24
CA ARG A 189 8.15 20.19 6.44
C ARG A 189 6.93 19.51 5.79
N PRO A 190 6.30 20.16 4.81
CA PRO A 190 5.08 19.63 4.22
C PRO A 190 5.38 18.35 3.47
N CYS A 191 4.56 17.33 3.71
CA CYS A 191 4.51 16.19 2.84
C CYS A 191 3.78 16.62 1.56
N ASP A 192 4.43 16.47 0.41
CA ASP A 192 3.87 16.78 -0.93
C ASP A 192 3.90 18.28 -1.35
N GLU A 193 5.10 18.86 -1.46
CA GLU A 193 5.29 20.27 -1.90
C GLU A 193 5.45 20.48 -3.40
N ALA A 194 5.66 19.41 -4.18
CA ALA A 194 6.10 19.49 -5.58
C ALA A 194 5.06 20.05 -6.59
N GLY A 195 3.96 20.63 -6.12
CA GLY A 195 2.90 21.23 -6.93
C GLY A 195 2.45 22.64 -6.52
N ARG A 196 3.13 23.29 -5.56
CA ARG A 196 2.84 24.68 -5.12
C ARG A 196 3.86 25.68 -5.66
N ARG A 197 4.11 25.66 -6.97
CA ARG A 197 4.87 26.71 -7.68
C ARG A 197 4.13 27.12 -8.93
#